data_AF-A0A952EBP5-F1
#
_entry.id   AF-A0A952EBP5-F1
#
_cell.length_a   1.000
_cell.length_b   1.000
_cell.length_c   1.000
_cell.angle_alpha   90.00
_cell.angle_beta   90.00
_cell.angle_gamma   90.00
#
_symmetry.space_group_name_H-M   'P 1'
#
loop_
_entity.id
_entity.type
_entity.pdbx_description
1 polymer ?
#
loop_
_entity_poly.entity_id
_entity_poly.type
_entity_poly.pdbx_seq_one_letter_code
_entity_poly.pdbx_strand_id
1 'polypeptide(L)'
;MLHTNRGDWHVSVLYSNTALAHQLGRTRDWVVVYFYDNHHQQGQHTVVTETRGQLLGVGVLRGREAECHAYCSSRARPKHSD
;
A
#
# COMPACT_ATOMS: atom_id res chain seq x y z
N MET A 1 -11.55 5.67 7.56
CA MET A 1 -10.60 6.58 6.89
C MET A 1 -9.52 6.92 7.89
N LEU A 2 -8.25 6.90 7.48
CA LEU A 2 -7.13 7.44 8.26
C LEU A 2 -6.65 8.71 7.57
N HIS A 3 -6.36 9.75 8.34
CA HIS A 3 -5.68 10.95 7.85
C HIS A 3 -4.53 11.28 8.80
N THR A 4 -3.35 11.58 8.26
CA THR A 4 -2.15 11.83 9.05
C THR A 4 -1.17 12.72 8.30
N ASN A 5 -0.35 13.47 9.05
CA ASN A 5 0.74 14.27 8.51
C ASN A 5 2.07 13.58 8.79
N ARG A 6 2.97 13.55 7.80
CA ARG A 6 4.32 12.99 7.87
C ARG A 6 5.33 14.03 7.38
N GLY A 7 5.86 14.82 8.31
CA GLY A 7 6.60 16.03 7.93
C GLY A 7 5.66 16.98 7.20
N ASP A 8 6.08 17.46 6.02
CA ASP A 8 5.29 18.34 5.15
C ASP A 8 4.26 17.59 4.29
N TRP A 9 4.23 16.26 4.36
CA TRP A 9 3.28 15.44 3.61
C TRP A 9 1.97 15.26 4.36
N HIS A 10 0.87 15.57 3.68
CA HIS A 10 -0.48 15.19 4.09
C HIS A 10 -0.85 13.87 3.45
N VAL A 11 -1.32 12.91 4.24
CA VAL A 11 -1.62 11.55 3.80
C VAL A 11 -3.01 11.13 4.25
N SER A 12 -3.83 10.66 3.31
CA SER A 12 -5.15 10.09 3.56
C SER A 12 -5.22 8.65 3.05
N VAL A 13 -5.70 7.73 3.88
CA VAL A 13 -5.90 6.31 3.53
C VAL A 13 -7.38 5.97 3.62
N LEU A 14 -7.90 5.42 2.54
CA LEU A 14 -9.30 5.08 2.35
C LEU A 14 -9.41 3.64 1.86
N TYR A 15 -10.42 2.89 2.31
CA TYR A 15 -10.72 1.59 1.71
C TYR A 15 -11.08 1.78 0.23
N SER A 16 -10.55 0.89 -0.62
CA SER A 16 -10.79 0.93 -2.06
C SER A 16 -12.24 0.54 -2.33
N ASN A 17 -13.02 1.53 -2.75
CA ASN A 17 -14.41 1.33 -3.17
C ASN A 17 -14.53 1.13 -4.69
N THR A 18 -13.44 0.76 -5.37
CA THR A 18 -13.44 0.59 -6.82
C THR A 18 -14.30 -0.60 -7.24
N ALA A 19 -14.90 -0.55 -8.43
CA ALA A 19 -15.73 -1.64 -8.96
C ALA A 19 -14.97 -3.00 -8.98
N LEU A 20 -13.66 -2.97 -9.28
CA LEU A 20 -12.81 -4.16 -9.23
C LEU A 20 -12.66 -4.71 -7.80
N ALA A 21 -12.51 -3.84 -6.79
CA ALA A 21 -12.45 -4.28 -5.40
C ALA A 21 -13.78 -4.92 -4.96
N HIS A 22 -14.92 -4.40 -5.42
CA HIS A 22 -16.23 -5.04 -5.19
C HIS A 22 -16.31 -6.41 -5.84
N GLN A 23 -15.98 -6.52 -7.13
CA GLN A 23 -16.02 -7.77 -7.88
C GLN A 23 -15.16 -8.87 -7.25
N LEU A 24 -14.04 -8.49 -6.65
CA LEU A 24 -13.10 -9.43 -6.01
C LEU A 24 -13.34 -9.61 -4.50
N GLY A 25 -14.35 -8.96 -3.91
CA GLY A 25 -14.63 -9.02 -2.47
C GLY A 25 -13.53 -8.38 -1.60
N ARG A 26 -12.77 -7.42 -2.14
CA ARG A 26 -11.59 -6.79 -1.51
C ARG A 26 -11.83 -5.37 -0.99
N THR A 27 -13.09 -4.96 -0.86
CA THR A 27 -13.48 -3.60 -0.43
C THR A 27 -13.05 -3.23 0.99
N ARG A 28 -12.66 -4.21 1.82
CA ARG A 28 -12.09 -3.99 3.17
C ARG A 28 -10.62 -4.38 3.28
N ASP A 29 -10.01 -4.75 2.16
CA ASP A 29 -8.64 -5.26 2.09
C ASP A 29 -7.75 -4.27 1.35
N TRP A 30 -8.21 -3.81 0.18
CA TRP A 30 -7.47 -2.84 -0.61
C TRP A 30 -7.69 -1.43 -0.08
N VAL A 31 -6.65 -0.61 -0.13
CA VAL A 31 -6.72 0.79 0.28
C VAL A 31 -6.12 1.71 -0.78
N VAL A 32 -6.67 2.91 -0.92
CA VAL A 32 -6.09 3.99 -1.72
C VAL A 32 -5.44 4.97 -0.77
N VAL A 33 -4.18 5.29 -1.03
CA VAL A 33 -3.39 6.28 -0.31
C VAL A 33 -3.31 7.51 -1.19
N TYR A 34 -3.89 8.61 -0.72
CA TYR A 34 -3.72 9.95 -1.30
C TYR A 34 -2.64 10.68 -0.52
N PHE A 35 -1.75 11.37 -1.21
CA PHE A 35 -0.71 12.16 -0.58
C PHE A 35 -0.49 13.45 -1.35
N TYR A 36 -0.20 14.53 -0.61
CA TYR A 36 0.21 15.80 -1.19
C TYR A 36 1.09 16.59 -0.22
N ASP A 37 1.88 17.52 -0.74
CA ASP A 37 2.67 18.48 0.03
C ASP A 37 2.32 19.94 -0.31
N ASN A 38 2.94 20.87 0.41
CA ASN A 38 2.76 22.31 0.19
C ASN A 38 3.49 22.84 -1.07
N HIS A 39 4.28 22.00 -1.73
CA HIS A 39 4.99 22.30 -2.97
C HIS A 39 4.27 21.77 -4.21
N HIS A 40 2.96 21.49 -4.09
CA HIS A 40 2.10 20.98 -5.15
C HIS A 40 2.49 19.59 -5.68
N GLN A 41 3.34 18.84 -4.97
CA GLN A 41 3.52 17.44 -5.26
C GLN A 41 2.31 16.69 -4.70
N GLN A 42 1.59 16.00 -5.58
CA GLN A 42 0.43 15.21 -5.18
C GLN A 42 0.38 13.92 -5.97
N GLY A 43 -0.23 12.90 -5.37
CA GLY A 43 -0.40 11.62 -6.01
C GLY A 43 -1.34 10.69 -5.26
N GLN A 44 -1.56 9.54 -5.86
CA GLN A 44 -2.26 8.45 -5.24
C GLN A 44 -1.62 7.12 -5.60
N HIS A 45 -1.69 6.17 -4.67
CA HIS A 45 -1.37 4.77 -4.93
C HIS A 45 -2.43 3.85 -4.34
N THR A 46 -2.67 2.73 -5.00
CA THR A 46 -3.53 1.66 -4.47
C THR A 46 -2.64 0.58 -3.87
N VAL A 47 -2.85 0.28 -2.60
CA VAL A 47 -2.29 -0.89 -1.93
C VAL A 47 -3.28 -2.04 -2.11
N VAL A 48 -2.77 -3.16 -2.61
CA VAL A 48 -3.51 -4.42 -2.70
C VAL A 48 -2.78 -5.50 -1.91
N THR A 49 -3.52 -6.46 -1.39
CA THR A 49 -2.91 -7.68 -0.84
C THR A 49 -2.52 -8.60 -1.99
N GLU A 50 -1.24 -8.94 -2.08
CA GLU A 50 -0.71 -9.85 -3.08
C GLU A 50 -1.26 -11.26 -2.84
N THR A 51 -1.72 -11.91 -3.90
CA THR A 51 -2.41 -13.21 -3.83
C THR A 51 -1.57 -14.35 -4.37
N ARG A 52 -0.40 -14.06 -4.95
CA ARG A 52 0.50 -15.07 -5.55
C ARG A 52 1.97 -14.67 -5.40
N GLY A 53 2.86 -15.66 -5.52
CA GLY A 53 4.30 -15.42 -5.53
C GLY A 53 4.90 -15.11 -4.16
N GLN A 54 6.11 -14.56 -4.14
CA GLN A 54 6.95 -14.43 -2.94
C GLN A 54 6.42 -13.41 -1.92
N LEU A 55 5.52 -12.52 -2.34
CA LEU A 55 4.89 -11.52 -1.47
C LEU A 55 3.46 -11.92 -1.05
N LEU A 56 3.09 -13.18 -1.17
CA LEU A 56 1.76 -13.67 -0.79
C LEU A 56 1.33 -13.18 0.59
N GLY A 57 0.17 -12.52 0.66
CA GLY A 57 -0.40 -11.96 1.89
C GLY A 57 0.19 -10.61 2.32
N VAL A 58 1.15 -10.07 1.58
CA VAL A 58 1.75 -8.75 1.83
C VAL A 58 1.01 -7.68 1.05
N GLY A 59 0.82 -6.51 1.66
CA GLY A 59 0.31 -5.32 0.98
C GLY A 59 1.36 -4.73 0.03
N VAL A 60 1.03 -4.65 -1.26
CA VAL A 60 1.91 -4.11 -2.33
C VAL A 60 1.25 -2.91 -3.01
N LEU A 61 2.07 -1.94 -3.43
CA LEU A 61 1.61 -0.80 -4.21
C LEU A 61 1.51 -1.20 -5.69
N ARG A 62 0.32 -1.04 -6.28
CA ARG A 62 0.12 -1.32 -7.71
C ARG A 62 1.03 -0.45 -8.56
N GLY A 63 1.72 -1.06 -9.52
CA GLY A 63 2.68 -0.41 -10.41
C GLY A 63 4.07 -0.20 -9.79
N ARG A 64 4.29 -0.63 -8.54
CA ARG A 64 5.59 -0.56 -7.83
C ARG A 64 5.94 -1.89 -7.19
N GLU A 65 5.48 -3.00 -7.77
CA GLU A 65 5.62 -4.35 -7.23
C GLU A 65 7.10 -4.74 -7.04
N ALA A 66 7.97 -4.35 -7.97
CA ALA A 66 9.41 -4.59 -7.88
C ALA A 66 10.05 -3.84 -6.69
N GLU A 67 9.62 -2.61 -6.43
CA GLU A 67 10.11 -1.83 -5.29
C GLU A 67 9.59 -2.40 -3.97
N CYS A 68 8.35 -2.87 -3.93
CA CYS A 68 7.81 -3.61 -2.78
C CYS A 68 8.61 -4.88 -2.51
N HIS A 69 9.00 -5.62 -3.56
CA HIS A 69 9.84 -6.82 -3.41
C HIS A 69 11.22 -6.48 -2.85
N ALA A 70 11.88 -5.46 -3.40
CA ALA A 70 13.17 -4.99 -2.91
C ALA A 70 13.09 -4.55 -1.44
N TYR A 71 12.04 -3.79 -1.09
CA TYR A 71 11.81 -3.32 0.27
C TYR A 71 11.52 -4.47 1.25
N CYS A 72 10.67 -5.43 0.88
CA CYS A 72 10.41 -6.60 1.72
C CYS A 72 11.67 -7.45 1.91
N SER A 73 12.47 -7.60 0.86
CA SER A 73 13.76 -8.32 0.92
C SER A 73 14.76 -7.61 1.82
N SER A 74 14.84 -6.27 1.76
CA SER A 74 15.72 -5.48 2.62
C SER A 74 15.25 -5.39 4.08
N ARG A 75 13.94 -5.60 4.31
CA ARG A 75 13.29 -5.43 5.62
C ARG A 75 12.88 -6.76 6.26
N ALA A 76 13.21 -7.89 5.65
CA ALA A 76 13.11 -9.19 6.27
C ALA A 76 13.91 -9.15 7.58
N ARG A 77 13.22 -9.02 8.73
CA ARG A 77 13.86 -9.28 10.02
C ARG A 77 14.50 -10.67 9.92
N PRO A 78 15.73 -10.88 10.40
CA PRO A 78 16.20 -12.24 10.61
C PRO A 78 15.13 -12.96 11.44
N LYS A 79 14.66 -14.11 10.97
CA LYS A 79 13.84 -15.01 11.78
C LYS A 79 14.69 -15.30 13.02
N HIS A 80 14.35 -14.74 14.16
CA HIS A 80 14.91 -15.18 15.43
C HIS A 80 14.36 -16.59 15.61
N SER A 81 15.19 -17.58 15.29
CA SER A 81 15.01 -18.96 15.65
C SER A 81 15.56 -19.13 17.07
N ASP A 82 14.66 -19.42 18.01
CA ASP A 82 14.85 -20.30 19.17
C ASP A 82 13.48 -20.80 19.63
#